data_AF-A0A1F4ZE12-F1
#
_entry.id   AF-A0A1F4ZE12-F1
#
_cell.length_a   1.000
_cell.length_b   1.000
_cell.length_c   1.000
_cell.angle_alpha   90.00
_cell.angle_beta   90.00
_cell.angle_gamma   90.00
#
_symmetry.space_group_name_H-M   'P 1'
#
loop_
_entity.id
_entity.type
_entity.pdbx_description
1 polymer ?
#
loop_
_entity_poly.entity_id
_entity_poly.type
_entity_poly.pdbx_seq_one_letter_code
_entity_poly.pdbx_strand_id
1 'polypeptide(L)'
;MNDKWYIAVNLLPRKEILNPIGKNRWLGGIIIGVGVLLLVSYFRSINRPAGESVSSTATESVLGEGELPGLDQLPADYVIQEGDSLWTISERVYGTGYNWVDIQAANKQMIPNANLLYVGTKIVLPKVDPKTVEHVTVAGDTLWGVAQRYCGSGFDWPALADANGITDPQKLEIGTVLTVVCK
;
A
#
# COMPACT_ATOMS: atom_id res chain seq x y z
N MET A 1 94.44 -6.23 -7.34
CA MET A 1 93.28 -6.85 -8.01
C MET A 1 92.03 -6.18 -7.46
N ASN A 2 91.31 -5.49 -8.35
CA ASN A 2 89.87 -5.23 -8.47
C ASN A 2 88.96 -5.51 -7.24
N ASP A 3 87.94 -4.70 -6.91
CA ASP A 3 87.48 -3.45 -7.53
C ASP A 3 86.43 -2.71 -6.65
N LYS A 4 86.38 -1.38 -6.81
CA LYS A 4 85.20 -0.48 -6.74
C LYS A 4 84.57 -0.07 -5.39
N TRP A 5 84.06 1.16 -5.43
CA TRP A 5 83.52 2.02 -4.37
C TRP A 5 81.99 2.19 -4.51
N TYR A 6 81.30 2.71 -3.48
CA TYR A 6 80.55 3.99 -3.50
C TYR A 6 79.42 4.13 -2.44
N ILE A 7 79.62 5.17 -1.62
CA ILE A 7 78.81 6.00 -0.69
C ILE A 7 77.27 6.20 -0.85
N ALA A 8 76.71 6.77 0.25
CA ALA A 8 75.47 7.57 0.42
C ALA A 8 74.18 6.84 0.87
N VAL A 9 73.23 7.40 1.64
CA VAL A 9 73.16 8.31 2.81
C VAL A 9 71.65 8.61 3.03
N ASN A 10 71.15 8.30 4.24
CA ASN A 10 70.00 8.91 4.95
C ASN A 10 68.58 8.98 4.32
N LEU A 11 67.55 8.59 5.11
CA LEU A 11 66.25 9.30 5.28
C LEU A 11 65.45 8.63 6.44
N LEU A 12 65.09 9.38 7.49
CA LEU A 12 64.24 8.92 8.62
C LEU A 12 62.92 9.69 8.73
N PRO A 13 61.79 8.98 8.93
CA PRO A 13 60.73 9.43 9.84
C PRO A 13 60.13 8.25 10.67
N ARG A 14 59.35 8.40 11.75
CA ARG A 14 59.14 9.50 12.73
C ARG A 14 58.31 8.92 13.90
N LYS A 15 58.88 8.92 15.12
CA LYS A 15 58.26 8.98 16.47
C LYS A 15 57.05 8.07 16.86
N GLU A 16 57.27 7.36 17.97
CA GLU A 16 56.37 6.90 19.06
C GLU A 16 54.84 7.12 19.00
N ILE A 17 54.10 6.12 19.51
CA ILE A 17 52.73 6.26 20.04
C ILE A 17 52.62 5.60 21.43
N LEU A 18 52.00 6.35 22.37
CA LEU A 18 51.59 5.98 23.74
C LEU A 18 50.04 5.97 23.82
N ASN A 19 49.33 5.42 24.82
CA ASN A 19 49.68 4.86 26.13
C ASN A 19 48.64 3.74 26.52
N PRO A 20 48.77 3.00 27.63
CA PRO A 20 48.03 1.75 27.87
C PRO A 20 46.70 1.86 28.66
N ILE A 21 45.89 0.79 28.56
CA ILE A 21 44.98 0.18 29.57
C ILE A 21 43.97 1.06 30.33
N GLY A 22 42.66 0.71 30.25
CA GLY A 22 41.74 0.91 31.40
C GLY A 22 40.21 0.80 31.20
N LYS A 23 39.55 0.03 32.10
CA LYS A 23 38.13 0.13 32.55
C LYS A 23 36.97 -0.43 31.69
N ASN A 24 36.91 -1.76 31.52
CA ASN A 24 35.65 -2.45 31.22
C ASN A 24 34.80 -2.69 32.50
N ARG A 25 34.07 -1.66 32.97
CA ARG A 25 33.09 -1.77 34.08
C ARG A 25 31.69 -1.24 33.75
N TRP A 26 31.31 -1.20 32.47
CA TRP A 26 30.04 -0.63 32.00
C TRP A 26 29.06 -1.61 31.33
N LEU A 27 29.49 -2.79 30.86
CA LEU A 27 28.58 -3.72 30.15
C LEU A 27 27.50 -4.37 31.04
N GLY A 28 27.80 -4.64 32.32
CA GLY A 28 26.89 -5.39 33.19
C GLY A 28 25.62 -4.64 33.60
N GLY A 29 25.67 -3.30 33.73
CA GLY A 29 24.52 -2.51 34.16
C GLY A 29 23.45 -2.31 33.08
N ILE A 30 23.86 -2.27 31.81
CA ILE A 30 22.97 -1.99 30.67
C ILE A 30 21.96 -3.13 30.48
N ILE A 31 22.40 -4.39 30.60
CA ILE A 31 21.53 -5.57 30.40
C ILE A 31 20.41 -5.61 31.45
N ILE A 32 20.72 -5.32 32.72
CA ILE A 32 19.74 -5.29 33.80
C ILE A 32 18.74 -4.13 33.60
N GLY A 33 19.21 -2.94 33.22
CA GLY A 33 18.35 -1.79 32.94
C GLY A 33 17.36 -2.04 31.80
N VAL A 34 17.80 -2.64 30.70
CA VAL A 34 16.93 -3.01 29.57
C VAL A 34 15.89 -4.07 29.98
N GLY A 35 16.29 -5.08 30.75
CA GLY A 35 15.37 -6.10 31.25
C GLY A 35 14.24 -5.53 32.12
N VAL A 36 14.56 -4.63 33.05
CA VAL A 36 13.56 -3.95 33.89
C VAL A 36 12.64 -3.05 33.06
N LEU A 37 13.17 -2.32 32.09
CA LEU A 37 12.38 -1.43 31.23
C LEU A 37 11.39 -2.22 30.34
N LEU A 38 11.80 -3.38 29.82
CA LEU A 38 10.92 -4.28 29.08
C LEU A 38 9.84 -4.90 29.98
N LEU A 39 10.16 -5.29 31.21
CA LEU A 39 9.17 -5.80 32.17
C LEU A 39 8.13 -4.74 32.58
N VAL A 40 8.54 -3.49 32.79
CA VAL A 40 7.62 -2.37 33.09
C VAL A 40 6.73 -2.05 31.89
N SER A 41 7.29 -2.11 30.66
CA SER A 41 6.50 -1.97 29.41
C SER A 41 5.46 -3.08 29.28
N TYR A 42 5.88 -4.33 29.48
CA TYR A 42 5.02 -5.52 29.42
C TYR A 42 3.89 -5.47 30.46
N PHE A 43 4.18 -5.10 31.71
CA PHE A 43 3.16 -5.05 32.77
C PHE A 43 2.14 -3.91 32.57
N ARG A 44 2.54 -2.78 31.97
CA ARG A 44 1.60 -1.73 31.52
C ARG A 44 0.70 -2.16 30.36
N SER A 45 1.15 -3.11 29.55
CA SER A 45 0.34 -3.65 28.44
C SER A 45 -0.84 -4.49 28.95
N ILE A 46 -0.61 -5.29 29.99
CA ILE A 46 -1.58 -6.28 30.50
C ILE A 46 -2.65 -5.65 31.41
N ASN A 47 -2.28 -4.67 32.24
CA ASN A 47 -3.17 -4.08 33.24
C ASN A 47 -3.66 -2.67 32.86
N ARG A 48 -4.36 -2.54 31.72
CA ARG A 48 -5.14 -1.33 31.42
C ARG A 48 -6.49 -1.40 32.16
N PRO A 49 -6.77 -0.53 33.14
CA PRO A 49 -8.10 -0.47 33.76
C PRO A 49 -9.13 -0.04 32.71
N ALA A 50 -10.28 -0.72 32.69
CA ALA A 50 -11.35 -0.44 31.76
C ALA A 50 -12.17 0.79 32.20
N GLY A 51 -12.43 1.70 31.26
CA GLY A 51 -13.50 2.68 31.35
C GLY A 51 -13.18 3.99 32.06
N GLU A 52 -12.62 4.95 31.31
CA GLU A 52 -12.96 6.37 31.51
C GLU A 52 -13.45 6.96 30.18
N SER A 53 -14.72 7.32 30.15
CA SER A 53 -15.39 7.96 29.01
C SER A 53 -15.06 9.44 28.99
N VAL A 54 -14.15 9.85 28.11
CA VAL A 54 -13.87 11.28 27.86
C VAL A 54 -14.61 11.73 26.60
N SER A 55 -15.56 12.64 26.79
CA SER A 55 -16.26 13.35 25.73
C SER A 55 -15.29 14.30 25.00
N SER A 56 -15.16 14.15 23.68
CA SER A 56 -14.37 15.05 22.83
C SER A 56 -15.25 15.65 21.72
N THR A 57 -15.47 16.96 21.82
CA THR A 57 -16.10 17.77 20.78
C THR A 57 -15.03 18.43 19.91
N ALA A 58 -15.25 18.41 18.59
CA ALA A 58 -14.60 19.22 17.55
C ALA A 58 -13.09 18.98 17.22
N THR A 59 -12.90 18.43 16.00
CA THR A 59 -12.07 19.02 14.94
C THR A 59 -10.57 19.27 15.17
N GLU A 60 -9.71 18.40 14.62
CA GLU A 60 -8.78 18.80 13.54
C GLU A 60 -8.20 17.60 12.77
N SER A 61 -7.62 17.89 11.61
CA SER A 61 -7.13 16.97 10.57
C SER A 61 -6.44 15.68 11.03
N VAL A 62 -6.93 14.53 10.54
CA VAL A 62 -6.19 13.27 10.50
C VAL A 62 -5.78 13.01 9.05
N LEU A 63 -4.54 13.33 8.69
CA LEU A 63 -3.86 12.69 7.56
C LEU A 63 -3.50 11.27 7.98
N GLY A 64 -4.50 10.39 8.00
CA GLY A 64 -4.34 8.98 8.29
C GLY A 64 -3.78 8.26 7.08
N GLU A 65 -2.71 7.51 7.27
CA GLU A 65 -2.25 6.55 6.27
C GLU A 65 -3.31 5.45 6.11
N GLY A 66 -3.91 5.34 4.92
CA GLY A 66 -4.33 4.04 4.39
C GLY A 66 -5.82 3.65 4.36
N GLU A 67 -6.78 4.52 4.69
CA GLU A 67 -8.21 4.21 4.45
C GLU A 67 -8.80 5.09 3.33
N LEU A 68 -9.48 4.44 2.37
CA LEU A 68 -10.05 5.10 1.20
C LEU A 68 -11.41 5.74 1.55
N PRO A 69 -11.71 6.93 1.01
CA PRO A 69 -12.94 7.65 1.32
C PRO A 69 -14.16 6.95 0.72
N GLY A 70 -15.24 6.87 1.49
CA GLY A 70 -16.54 6.41 1.00
C GLY A 70 -17.18 7.40 0.01
N LEU A 71 -18.13 6.93 -0.80
CA LEU A 71 -18.83 7.75 -1.80
C LEU A 71 -19.56 8.98 -1.20
N ASP A 72 -19.94 8.91 0.07
CA ASP A 72 -20.53 10.01 0.83
C ASP A 72 -19.53 11.16 1.06
N GLN A 73 -18.25 10.83 1.24
CA GLN A 73 -17.14 11.75 1.56
C GLN A 73 -16.49 12.41 0.34
N LEU A 74 -16.93 12.06 -0.88
CA LEU A 74 -16.40 12.64 -2.12
C LEU A 74 -16.94 14.06 -2.39
N PRO A 75 -16.21 14.94 -3.10
CA PRO A 75 -14.89 14.71 -3.66
C PRO A 75 -13.78 14.73 -2.60
N ALA A 76 -12.83 13.81 -2.71
CA ALA A 76 -11.79 13.61 -1.72
C ALA A 76 -10.39 13.60 -2.36
N ASP A 77 -9.41 14.14 -1.64
CA ASP A 77 -8.00 14.01 -2.00
C ASP A 77 -7.52 12.58 -1.72
N TYR A 78 -6.92 11.95 -2.71
CA TYR A 78 -6.22 10.67 -2.59
C TYR A 78 -4.75 10.82 -2.95
N VAL A 79 -3.86 10.12 -2.25
CA VAL A 79 -2.43 10.06 -2.58
C VAL A 79 -2.15 8.69 -3.17
N ILE A 80 -1.67 8.67 -4.42
CA ILE A 80 -1.33 7.42 -5.15
C ILE A 80 -0.28 6.64 -4.36
N GLN A 81 -0.57 5.36 -4.10
CA GLN A 81 0.28 4.40 -3.38
C GLN A 81 1.07 3.51 -4.36
N GLU A 82 2.02 2.75 -3.83
CA GLU A 82 2.72 1.72 -4.61
C GLU A 82 1.76 0.61 -5.04
N GLY A 83 1.84 0.20 -6.31
CA GLY A 83 0.97 -0.83 -6.90
C GLY A 83 -0.41 -0.36 -7.34
N ASP A 84 -0.74 0.93 -7.19
CA ASP A 84 -2.01 1.47 -7.64
C ASP A 84 -2.13 1.56 -9.18
N SER A 85 -3.37 1.41 -9.64
CA SER A 85 -3.82 1.76 -10.99
C SER A 85 -5.13 2.54 -10.87
N LEU A 86 -5.52 3.31 -11.88
CA LEU A 86 -6.83 3.98 -11.84
C LEU A 86 -8.00 2.98 -11.76
N TRP A 87 -7.81 1.76 -12.27
CA TRP A 87 -8.76 0.66 -12.16
C TRP A 87 -8.91 0.19 -10.71
N THR A 88 -7.81 -0.16 -10.04
CA THR A 88 -7.84 -0.66 -8.65
C THR A 88 -8.24 0.43 -7.64
N ILE A 89 -7.88 1.70 -7.87
CA ILE A 89 -8.41 2.83 -7.09
C ILE A 89 -9.94 2.93 -7.31
N SER A 90 -10.41 2.79 -8.55
CA SER A 90 -11.83 2.86 -8.88
C SER A 90 -12.63 1.73 -8.21
N GLU A 91 -12.15 0.49 -8.26
CA GLU A 91 -12.82 -0.66 -7.64
C GLU A 91 -13.01 -0.50 -6.14
N ARG A 92 -11.97 -0.01 -5.44
CA ARG A 92 -12.03 0.19 -3.98
C ARG A 92 -12.98 1.31 -3.56
N VAL A 93 -13.21 2.32 -4.41
CA VAL A 93 -14.01 3.52 -4.07
C VAL A 93 -15.44 3.44 -4.60
N TYR A 94 -15.61 3.06 -5.87
CA TYR A 94 -16.91 3.01 -6.57
C TYR A 94 -17.48 1.60 -6.67
N GLY A 95 -16.73 0.57 -6.24
CA GLY A 95 -17.14 -0.84 -6.37
C GLY A 95 -16.99 -1.41 -7.78
N THR A 96 -16.49 -0.63 -8.75
CA THR A 96 -16.21 -1.07 -10.12
C THR A 96 -14.95 -0.40 -10.65
N GLY A 97 -14.24 -1.06 -11.58
CA GLY A 97 -13.08 -0.46 -12.24
C GLY A 97 -13.44 0.67 -13.23
N TYR A 98 -14.67 0.71 -13.74
CA TYR A 98 -15.05 1.54 -14.89
C TYR A 98 -15.09 3.06 -14.63
N ASN A 99 -15.12 3.51 -13.37
CA ASN A 99 -14.97 4.93 -13.03
C ASN A 99 -13.51 5.44 -13.14
N TRP A 100 -12.54 4.58 -13.50
CA TRP A 100 -11.15 5.00 -13.82
C TRP A 100 -11.10 6.18 -14.80
N VAL A 101 -12.04 6.24 -15.74
CA VAL A 101 -12.16 7.31 -16.74
C VAL A 101 -12.57 8.63 -16.10
N ASP A 102 -13.45 8.61 -15.10
CA ASP A 102 -13.87 9.82 -14.38
C ASP A 102 -12.73 10.33 -13.48
N ILE A 103 -12.00 9.42 -12.82
CA ILE A 103 -10.80 9.76 -12.05
C ILE A 103 -9.76 10.41 -12.98
N GLN A 104 -9.47 9.84 -14.15
CA GLN A 104 -8.55 10.47 -15.10
C GLN A 104 -9.08 11.83 -15.57
N ALA A 105 -10.38 11.93 -15.86
CA ALA A 105 -10.99 13.16 -16.37
C ALA A 105 -10.92 14.33 -15.37
N ALA A 106 -11.09 14.05 -14.08
CA ALA A 106 -10.91 15.02 -13.01
C ALA A 106 -9.44 15.45 -12.82
N ASN A 107 -8.48 14.59 -13.18
CA ASN A 107 -7.06 14.75 -12.86
C ASN A 107 -6.13 14.90 -14.08
N LYS A 108 -6.65 15.28 -15.25
CA LYS A 108 -5.88 15.31 -16.52
C LYS A 108 -4.55 16.09 -16.47
N GLN A 109 -4.43 17.07 -15.58
CA GLN A 109 -3.18 17.83 -15.39
C GLN A 109 -2.10 17.00 -14.67
N MET A 110 -2.48 16.16 -13.70
CA MET A 110 -1.58 15.30 -12.94
C MET A 110 -1.41 13.92 -13.58
N ILE A 111 -2.43 13.42 -14.30
CA ILE A 111 -2.48 12.10 -14.94
C ILE A 111 -2.79 12.27 -16.45
N PRO A 112 -1.85 12.81 -17.24
CA PRO A 112 -2.03 12.93 -18.69
C PRO A 112 -2.07 11.55 -19.40
N ASN A 113 -1.55 10.50 -18.76
CA ASN A 113 -1.56 9.12 -19.25
C ASN A 113 -2.05 8.17 -18.13
N ALA A 114 -3.19 7.50 -18.33
CA ALA A 114 -3.80 6.59 -17.36
C ALA A 114 -2.93 5.37 -17.01
N ASN A 115 -1.95 5.01 -17.85
CA ASN A 115 -1.03 3.90 -17.62
C ASN A 115 0.25 4.32 -16.88
N LEU A 116 0.39 5.59 -16.47
CA LEU A 116 1.57 6.12 -15.81
C LEU A 116 1.17 6.95 -14.59
N LEU A 117 1.15 6.29 -13.43
CA LEU A 117 0.87 6.87 -12.13
C LEU A 117 2.19 7.07 -11.38
N TYR A 118 2.31 8.19 -10.65
CA TYR A 118 3.47 8.49 -9.82
C TYR A 118 3.08 8.43 -8.34
N VAL A 119 3.71 7.53 -7.59
CA VAL A 119 3.51 7.38 -6.13
C VAL A 119 3.75 8.71 -5.41
N GLY A 120 2.90 9.02 -4.43
CA GLY A 120 2.91 10.30 -3.71
C GLY A 120 2.16 11.44 -4.42
N THR A 121 1.69 11.23 -5.66
CA THR A 121 0.88 12.26 -6.35
C THR A 121 -0.50 12.34 -5.70
N LYS A 122 -0.88 13.56 -5.29
CA LYS A 122 -2.24 13.87 -4.85
C LYS A 122 -3.16 14.04 -6.06
N ILE A 123 -4.29 13.34 -6.04
CA ILE A 123 -5.35 13.36 -7.06
C ILE A 123 -6.71 13.55 -6.38
N VAL A 124 -7.71 14.05 -7.10
CA VAL A 124 -9.08 14.21 -6.62
C VAL A 124 -9.94 13.02 -7.08
N LEU A 125 -10.60 12.34 -6.16
CA LEU A 125 -11.62 11.34 -6.46
C LEU A 125 -12.98 12.04 -6.61
N PRO A 126 -13.59 12.09 -7.82
CA PRO A 126 -14.83 12.84 -8.04
C PRO A 126 -16.06 12.12 -7.47
N LYS A 127 -17.04 12.87 -6.95
CA LYS A 127 -18.34 12.29 -6.56
C LYS A 127 -19.18 12.02 -7.81
N VAL A 128 -19.16 10.78 -8.27
CA VAL A 128 -19.90 10.28 -9.44
C VAL A 128 -20.54 8.94 -9.12
N ASP A 129 -21.64 8.62 -9.80
CA ASP A 129 -22.28 7.32 -9.65
C ASP A 129 -21.39 6.19 -10.23
N PRO A 130 -21.38 5.00 -9.61
CA PRO A 130 -20.67 3.84 -10.14
C PRO A 130 -21.08 3.50 -11.58
N LYS A 131 -20.10 3.31 -12.47
CA LYS A 131 -20.36 2.85 -13.83
C LYS A 131 -20.40 1.32 -13.86
N THR A 132 -21.57 0.77 -14.17
CA THR A 132 -21.74 -0.65 -14.47
C THR A 132 -21.72 -0.89 -15.97
N VAL A 133 -21.30 -2.09 -16.37
CA VAL A 133 -21.49 -2.61 -17.74
C VAL A 133 -22.51 -3.73 -17.65
N GLU A 134 -23.44 -3.80 -18.60
CA GLU A 134 -24.38 -4.91 -18.71
C GLU A 134 -23.98 -5.85 -19.85
N HIS A 135 -24.20 -7.14 -19.66
CA HIS A 135 -23.97 -8.18 -20.65
C HIS A 135 -25.21 -9.07 -20.78
N VAL A 136 -25.80 -9.14 -21.98
CA VAL A 136 -26.88 -10.08 -22.29
C VAL A 136 -26.25 -11.40 -22.71
N THR A 137 -26.54 -12.45 -21.95
CA THR A 137 -26.00 -13.80 -22.16
C THR A 137 -26.52 -14.44 -23.44
N VAL A 138 -25.62 -15.13 -24.16
CA VAL A 138 -25.95 -15.89 -25.37
C VAL A 138 -25.57 -17.37 -25.22
N ALA A 139 -25.99 -18.19 -26.20
CA ALA A 139 -25.69 -19.62 -26.21
C ALA A 139 -24.18 -19.88 -26.16
N GLY A 140 -23.74 -20.59 -25.11
CA GLY A 140 -22.34 -20.94 -24.89
C GLY A 140 -21.54 -19.96 -24.03
N ASP A 141 -22.14 -18.86 -23.55
CA ASP A 141 -21.49 -18.05 -22.50
C ASP A 141 -21.37 -18.85 -21.19
N THR A 142 -20.35 -18.49 -20.41
CA THR A 142 -20.12 -18.98 -19.05
C THR A 142 -19.70 -17.79 -18.20
N LEU A 143 -19.96 -17.80 -16.90
CA LEU A 143 -19.52 -16.70 -16.01
C LEU A 143 -18.00 -16.50 -16.07
N TRP A 144 -17.21 -17.58 -16.21
CA TRP A 144 -15.77 -17.51 -16.48
C TRP A 144 -15.45 -16.77 -17.78
N GLY A 145 -16.13 -17.09 -18.89
CA GLY A 145 -15.92 -16.44 -20.18
C GLY A 145 -16.32 -14.96 -20.19
N VAL A 146 -17.39 -14.60 -19.48
CA VAL A 146 -17.83 -13.21 -19.29
C VAL A 146 -16.82 -12.45 -18.43
N ALA A 147 -16.44 -12.98 -17.26
CA ALA A 147 -15.40 -12.42 -16.40
C ALA A 147 -14.08 -12.20 -17.18
N GLN A 148 -13.59 -13.23 -17.87
CA GLN A 148 -12.37 -13.16 -18.67
C GLN A 148 -12.43 -12.12 -19.80
N ARG A 149 -13.62 -11.87 -20.37
CA ARG A 149 -13.85 -10.88 -21.43
C ARG A 149 -13.88 -9.43 -20.91
N TYR A 150 -14.53 -9.19 -19.77
CA TYR A 150 -14.79 -7.82 -19.28
C TYR A 150 -13.86 -7.36 -18.16
N CYS A 151 -13.40 -8.27 -17.32
CA CYS A 151 -12.49 -8.03 -16.19
C CYS A 151 -11.02 -8.40 -16.51
N GLY A 152 -10.78 -9.07 -17.65
CA GLY A 152 -9.45 -9.52 -18.04
C GLY A 152 -8.94 -10.76 -17.30
N SER A 153 -9.72 -11.28 -16.35
CA SER A 153 -9.46 -12.51 -15.60
C SER A 153 -10.75 -13.33 -15.50
N GLY A 154 -10.65 -14.64 -15.74
CA GLY A 154 -11.78 -15.54 -15.50
C GLY A 154 -12.10 -15.73 -14.01
N PHE A 155 -11.16 -15.44 -13.11
CA PHE A 155 -11.32 -15.64 -11.66
C PHE A 155 -12.32 -14.69 -10.99
N ASP A 156 -12.73 -13.62 -11.66
CA ASP A 156 -13.79 -12.69 -11.22
C ASP A 156 -15.19 -13.31 -11.29
N TRP A 157 -15.34 -14.50 -11.90
CA TRP A 157 -16.63 -15.17 -12.07
C TRP A 157 -17.46 -15.33 -10.78
N PRO A 158 -16.90 -15.56 -9.57
CA PRO A 158 -17.69 -15.64 -8.34
C PRO A 158 -18.27 -14.28 -7.96
N ALA A 159 -17.48 -13.20 -8.07
CA ALA A 159 -17.96 -11.84 -7.82
C ALA A 159 -19.08 -11.44 -8.80
N LEU A 160 -18.96 -11.87 -10.06
CA LEU A 160 -20.01 -11.73 -11.07
C LEU A 160 -21.26 -12.56 -10.72
N ALA A 161 -21.11 -13.79 -10.24
CA ALA A 161 -22.22 -14.65 -9.81
C ALA A 161 -22.97 -14.02 -8.63
N ASP A 162 -22.24 -13.64 -7.58
CA ASP A 162 -22.76 -13.05 -6.35
C ASP A 162 -23.52 -11.74 -6.63
N ALA A 163 -22.95 -10.85 -7.46
CA ALA A 163 -23.57 -9.58 -7.85
C ALA A 163 -24.90 -9.75 -8.60
N ASN A 164 -25.12 -10.92 -9.23
CA ASN A 164 -26.34 -11.24 -9.98
C ASN A 164 -27.21 -12.30 -9.29
N GLY A 165 -26.89 -12.70 -8.06
CA GLY A 165 -27.65 -13.71 -7.30
C GLY A 165 -27.61 -15.14 -7.89
N ILE A 166 -26.62 -15.45 -8.72
CA ILE A 166 -26.53 -16.72 -9.43
C ILE A 166 -25.95 -17.81 -8.52
N THR A 167 -26.84 -18.67 -8.01
CA THR A 167 -26.48 -19.77 -7.09
C THR A 167 -26.01 -21.05 -7.80
N ASP A 168 -26.35 -21.23 -9.08
CA ASP A 168 -25.88 -22.35 -9.91
C ASP A 168 -25.23 -21.82 -11.20
N PRO A 169 -23.88 -21.63 -11.21
CA PRO A 169 -23.14 -21.10 -12.35
C PRO A 169 -23.24 -21.93 -13.64
N GLN A 170 -23.71 -23.18 -13.57
CA GLN A 170 -23.88 -24.05 -14.75
C GLN A 170 -25.25 -23.86 -15.42
N LYS A 171 -26.19 -23.16 -14.77
CA LYS A 171 -27.52 -22.86 -15.28
C LYS A 171 -27.67 -21.40 -15.68
N LEU A 172 -26.77 -20.93 -16.55
CA LEU A 172 -26.88 -19.59 -17.14
C LEU A 172 -27.94 -19.62 -18.25
N GLU A 173 -29.09 -18.96 -18.02
CA GLU A 173 -30.17 -18.88 -19.02
C GLU A 173 -29.81 -17.88 -20.13
N ILE A 174 -30.19 -18.19 -21.38
CA ILE A 174 -29.95 -17.29 -22.52
C ILE A 174 -30.87 -16.08 -22.43
N GLY A 175 -30.32 -14.88 -22.61
CA GLY A 175 -31.05 -13.61 -22.51
C GLY A 175 -31.10 -13.02 -21.09
N THR A 176 -30.50 -13.67 -20.09
CA THR A 176 -30.24 -13.04 -18.79
C THR A 176 -29.34 -11.83 -18.97
N VAL A 177 -29.73 -10.70 -18.38
CA VAL A 177 -28.88 -9.50 -18.26
C VAL A 177 -28.01 -9.64 -17.02
N LEU A 178 -26.69 -9.67 -17.21
CA LEU A 178 -25.71 -9.67 -16.14
C LEU A 178 -25.19 -8.25 -15.91
N THR A 179 -25.27 -7.76 -14.68
CA THR A 179 -24.48 -6.61 -14.23
C THR A 179 -23.04 -7.08 -14.05
N VAL A 180 -22.12 -6.56 -14.84
CA VAL A 180 -20.72 -6.95 -14.83
C VAL A 180 -19.99 -6.22 -13.70
N VAL A 181 -19.42 -7.01 -12.78
CA VAL A 181 -18.61 -6.55 -11.65
C VAL A 181 -17.28 -7.32 -11.67
N CYS A 182 -16.18 -6.60 -11.47
CA CYS A 182 -14.80 -7.11 -11.42
C CYS A 182 -14.21 -6.81 -10.02
N LYS A 183 -13.31 -7.67 -9.52
CA LYS A 183 -12.76 -7.58 -8.14
C LYS A 183 -11.39 -8.23 -7.97
#